data_AF-A0A844QLF3-F1
#
_entry.id   AF-A0A844QLF3-F1
#
_cell.length_a   1.000
_cell.length_b   1.000
_cell.length_c   1.000
_cell.angle_alpha   90.00
_cell.angle_beta   90.00
_cell.angle_gamma   90.00
#
_symmetry.space_group_name_H-M   'P 1'
#
loop_
_entity.id
_entity.type
_entity.pdbx_description
1 polymer ?
#
loop_
_entity_poly.entity_id
_entity_poly.type
_entity_poly.pdbx_seq_one_letter_code
_entity_poly.pdbx_strand_id
1 'polypeptide(L)'
;MNVHVEAQDIATIVETDPASVLVDEDIYSRFLDHLKAKVEAFEPDLSTATSRKEIASLAYGVTRAKTTIDAAGKKLNEEARAKINAVDAKRRAVREDLDALAERARQPLTNWEKQEDARIDYCKSILQAIEDCGNGLIGGEPQPFPVLLHELEEKIVINKELGEFEEQARVAHKLALDKVKAAYAAHQRAEADRIELEKLRAEKAERDRIEAERAEKERLAAEAAERERAEAERKAKEEAEYKANVARAAEEARLAEIAKAKAEQDRIEREAAAKVAAAEAEAKAAREKAERDERERQEAIERTKREEEARAADREHRSAVMGEVKAALMAQGAGEATAKKIVLAIIAGEIPHCRLEF
;
A
#
# COMPACT_ATOMS: atom_id res chain seq x y z
N MET A 1 145.28 -8.58 18.46
CA MET A 1 145.36 -9.36 17.20
C MET A 1 144.02 -10.05 16.89
N ASN A 2 142.87 -9.36 17.03
CA ASN A 2 141.54 -9.96 16.83
C ASN A 2 140.57 -9.14 15.96
N VAL A 3 140.90 -7.90 15.57
CA VAL A 3 139.95 -7.03 14.83
C VAL A 3 139.96 -7.30 13.31
N HIS A 4 141.09 -7.73 12.75
CA HIS A 4 141.20 -8.03 11.31
C HIS A 4 140.55 -9.37 10.91
N VAL A 5 140.39 -10.31 11.84
CA VAL A 5 139.77 -11.62 11.55
C VAL A 5 138.25 -11.48 11.45
N GLU A 6 137.62 -10.61 12.23
CA GLU A 6 136.17 -10.35 12.16
C GLU A 6 135.75 -9.46 10.96
N ALA A 7 136.68 -8.64 10.43
CA ALA A 7 136.43 -7.75 9.30
C ALA A 7 136.58 -8.43 7.92
N GLN A 8 137.49 -9.40 7.79
CA GLN A 8 137.58 -10.23 6.58
C GLN A 8 136.35 -11.15 6.43
N ASP A 9 135.78 -11.53 7.57
CA ASP A 9 134.59 -12.38 7.69
C ASP A 9 133.33 -11.67 7.17
N ILE A 10 133.09 -10.41 7.57
CA ILE A 10 131.86 -9.70 7.19
C ILE A 10 131.73 -9.42 5.68
N ALA A 11 132.84 -9.13 4.98
CA ALA A 11 132.80 -8.95 3.53
C ALA A 11 132.47 -10.24 2.78
N THR A 12 132.98 -11.37 3.28
CA THR A 12 132.73 -12.69 2.69
C THR A 12 131.28 -13.13 2.94
N ILE A 13 130.74 -12.83 4.11
CA ILE A 13 129.33 -13.05 4.47
C ILE A 13 128.42 -12.28 3.52
N VAL A 14 128.66 -10.98 3.32
CA VAL A 14 127.82 -10.13 2.44
C VAL A 14 128.04 -10.43 0.96
N GLU A 15 129.20 -10.91 0.55
CA GLU A 15 129.43 -11.38 -0.84
C GLU A 15 128.67 -12.68 -1.14
N THR A 16 128.58 -13.58 -0.15
CA THR A 16 127.89 -14.87 -0.27
C THR A 16 126.37 -14.72 -0.13
N ASP A 17 125.93 -13.86 0.78
CA ASP A 17 124.53 -13.51 1.00
C ASP A 17 124.36 -11.99 1.10
N PRO A 18 124.23 -11.29 -0.03
CA PRO A 18 124.03 -9.84 -0.04
C PRO A 18 122.69 -9.39 0.52
N ALA A 19 121.74 -10.30 0.72
CA ALA A 19 120.45 -9.99 1.32
C ALA A 19 120.52 -9.90 2.86
N SER A 20 121.56 -10.48 3.47
CA SER A 20 121.77 -10.48 4.93
C SER A 20 121.77 -9.06 5.53
N VAL A 21 122.39 -8.08 4.88
CA VAL A 21 122.40 -6.67 5.31
C VAL A 21 121.04 -5.98 5.25
N LEU A 22 120.04 -6.59 4.60
CA LEU A 22 118.68 -6.04 4.52
C LEU A 22 117.75 -6.59 5.62
N VAL A 23 118.15 -7.70 6.26
CA VAL A 23 117.34 -8.41 7.25
C VAL A 23 117.97 -8.40 8.64
N ASP A 24 119.28 -8.17 8.73
CA ASP A 24 120.04 -8.16 9.97
C ASP A 24 120.81 -6.83 10.13
N GLU A 25 120.43 -6.07 11.16
CA GLU A 25 121.00 -4.76 11.48
C GLU A 25 122.46 -4.85 11.95
N ASP A 26 122.87 -5.94 12.61
CA ASP A 26 124.27 -6.14 13.05
C ASP A 26 125.18 -6.34 11.84
N ILE A 27 124.74 -7.19 10.90
CA ILE A 27 125.48 -7.45 9.66
C ILE A 27 125.59 -6.17 8.82
N TYR A 28 124.49 -5.40 8.70
CA TYR A 28 124.51 -4.10 8.03
C TYR A 28 125.53 -3.14 8.65
N SER A 29 125.48 -2.96 9.96
CA SER A 29 126.37 -2.07 10.70
C SER A 29 127.84 -2.44 10.52
N ARG A 30 128.18 -3.72 10.74
CA ARG A 30 129.56 -4.24 10.60
C ARG A 30 130.07 -4.16 9.16
N PHE A 31 129.21 -4.41 8.18
CA PHE A 31 129.59 -4.30 6.76
C PHE A 31 129.86 -2.85 6.37
N LEU A 32 129.02 -1.92 6.82
CA LEU A 32 129.21 -0.50 6.58
C LEU A 32 130.51 0.01 7.22
N ASP A 33 130.80 -0.39 8.46
CA ASP A 33 132.03 -0.01 9.15
C ASP A 33 133.27 -0.60 8.49
N HIS A 34 133.19 -1.83 7.95
CA HIS A 34 134.26 -2.40 7.12
C HIS A 34 134.52 -1.60 5.84
N LEU A 35 133.47 -1.14 5.16
CA LEU A 35 133.62 -0.29 3.97
C LEU A 35 134.22 1.07 4.32
N LYS A 36 133.78 1.70 5.42
CA LYS A 36 134.37 2.96 5.92
C LYS A 36 135.85 2.78 6.24
N ALA A 37 136.20 1.75 7.00
CA ALA A 37 137.59 1.46 7.38
C ALA A 37 138.50 1.25 6.14
N LYS A 38 138.00 0.57 5.10
CA LYS A 38 138.72 0.44 3.82
C LYS A 38 138.94 1.76 3.10
N VAL A 39 137.99 2.69 3.20
CA VAL A 39 138.11 4.01 2.59
C VAL A 39 139.07 4.89 3.38
N GLU A 40 139.00 4.87 4.71
CA GLU A 40 139.87 5.65 5.59
C GLU A 40 141.33 5.17 5.59
N ALA A 41 141.57 3.86 5.42
CA ALA A 41 142.92 3.29 5.36
C ALA A 41 143.68 3.60 4.07
N PHE A 42 143.02 4.11 3.03
CA PHE A 42 143.65 4.44 1.75
C PHE A 42 144.12 5.90 1.75
N GLU A 43 145.43 6.14 1.62
CA GLU A 43 146.00 7.49 1.49
C GLU A 43 146.02 7.93 0.01
N PRO A 44 145.18 8.89 -0.40
CA PRO A 44 145.07 9.27 -1.81
C PRO A 44 146.20 10.21 -2.25
N ASP A 45 146.90 9.84 -3.32
CA ASP A 45 147.87 10.69 -4.01
C ASP A 45 147.38 11.03 -5.42
N LEU A 46 146.93 12.27 -5.60
CA LEU A 46 146.40 12.71 -6.90
C LEU A 46 147.49 12.95 -7.95
N SER A 47 148.78 12.94 -7.59
CA SER A 47 149.88 13.18 -8.52
C SER A 47 150.16 11.95 -9.40
N THR A 48 149.91 10.73 -8.92
CA THR A 48 150.20 9.50 -9.65
C THR A 48 148.96 8.92 -10.37
N ALA A 49 149.18 8.40 -11.59
CA ALA A 49 148.12 7.73 -12.35
C ALA A 49 147.63 6.43 -11.69
N THR A 50 148.48 5.79 -10.89
CA THR A 50 148.16 4.56 -10.15
C THR A 50 147.20 4.84 -9.00
N SER A 51 147.50 5.79 -8.11
CA SER A 51 146.63 6.11 -6.98
C SER A 51 145.26 6.65 -7.45
N ARG A 52 145.20 7.45 -8.52
CA ARG A 52 143.91 7.86 -9.14
C ARG A 52 143.05 6.67 -9.62
N LYS A 53 143.66 5.59 -10.13
CA LYS A 53 142.95 4.36 -10.51
C LYS A 53 142.47 3.58 -9.30
N GLU A 54 143.25 3.54 -8.23
CA GLU A 54 142.87 2.86 -6.98
C GLU A 54 141.69 3.56 -6.29
N ILE A 55 141.64 4.89 -6.27
CA ILE A 55 140.48 5.67 -5.81
C ILE A 55 139.22 5.29 -6.59
N ALA A 56 139.32 5.25 -7.93
CA ALA A 56 138.21 4.85 -8.79
C ALA A 56 137.76 3.41 -8.53
N SER A 57 138.70 2.49 -8.29
CA SER A 57 138.41 1.09 -7.98
C SER A 57 137.73 0.93 -6.61
N LEU A 58 138.15 1.69 -5.59
CA LEU A 58 137.55 1.69 -4.27
C LEU A 58 136.11 2.22 -4.30
N ALA A 59 135.88 3.35 -4.96
CA ALA A 59 134.54 3.90 -5.19
C ALA A 59 133.66 2.92 -5.98
N TYR A 60 134.22 2.29 -7.02
CA TYR A 60 133.52 1.26 -7.79
C TYR A 60 133.11 0.08 -6.91
N GLY A 61 133.99 -0.39 -6.02
CA GLY A 61 133.69 -1.46 -5.05
C GLY A 61 132.46 -1.16 -4.18
N VAL A 62 132.35 0.06 -3.65
CA VAL A 62 131.20 0.50 -2.84
C VAL A 62 129.92 0.57 -3.70
N THR A 63 130.00 1.14 -4.90
CA THR A 63 128.82 1.21 -5.81
C THR A 63 128.35 -0.18 -6.27
N ARG A 64 129.28 -1.10 -6.48
CA ARG A 64 129.01 -2.49 -6.82
C ARG A 64 128.32 -3.19 -5.66
N ALA A 65 128.84 -3.08 -4.43
CA ALA A 65 128.20 -3.63 -3.23
C ALA A 65 126.74 -3.15 -3.09
N LYS A 66 126.50 -1.83 -3.21
CA LYS A 66 125.15 -1.25 -3.21
C LYS A 66 124.23 -1.90 -4.25
N THR A 67 124.72 -2.04 -5.48
CA THR A 67 123.94 -2.61 -6.59
C THR A 67 123.63 -4.09 -6.37
N THR A 68 124.59 -4.85 -5.84
CA THR A 68 124.40 -6.26 -5.50
C THR A 68 123.37 -6.44 -4.38
N ILE A 69 123.43 -5.60 -3.34
CA ILE A 69 122.47 -5.62 -2.22
C ILE A 69 121.06 -5.26 -2.72
N ASP A 70 120.91 -4.20 -3.52
CA ASP A 70 119.62 -3.80 -4.11
C ASP A 70 119.02 -4.91 -4.98
N ALA A 71 119.84 -5.55 -5.82
CA ALA A 71 119.42 -6.68 -6.65
C ALA A 71 118.97 -7.88 -5.79
N ALA A 72 119.67 -8.17 -4.68
CA ALA A 72 119.29 -9.22 -3.74
C ALA A 72 117.97 -8.89 -3.03
N GLY A 73 117.76 -7.65 -2.60
CA GLY A 73 116.51 -7.19 -2.01
C GLY A 73 115.32 -7.24 -2.98
N LYS A 74 115.53 -6.88 -4.25
CA LYS A 74 114.53 -7.05 -5.30
C LYS A 74 114.15 -8.51 -5.48
N LYS A 75 115.13 -9.41 -5.55
CA LYS A 75 114.91 -10.86 -5.66
C LYS A 75 114.14 -11.41 -4.45
N LEU A 76 114.50 -11.02 -3.23
CA LEU A 76 113.76 -11.40 -2.01
C LEU A 76 112.28 -10.97 -2.08
N ASN A 77 112.01 -9.73 -2.50
CA ASN A 77 110.66 -9.22 -2.65
C ASN A 77 109.87 -9.96 -3.73
N GLU A 78 110.50 -10.29 -4.86
CA GLU A 78 109.90 -11.09 -5.93
C GLU A 78 109.54 -12.49 -5.44
N GLU A 79 110.45 -13.17 -4.74
CA GLU A 79 110.20 -14.49 -4.15
C GLU A 79 109.11 -14.47 -3.08
N ALA A 80 109.10 -13.45 -2.22
CA ALA A 80 108.07 -13.27 -1.20
C ALA A 80 106.70 -13.03 -1.83
N ARG A 81 106.60 -12.14 -2.83
CA ARG A 81 105.37 -11.89 -3.59
C ARG A 81 104.89 -13.14 -4.31
N ALA A 82 105.79 -13.91 -4.93
CA ALA A 82 105.45 -15.16 -5.59
C ALA A 82 104.82 -16.16 -4.60
N LYS A 83 105.42 -16.32 -3.41
CA LYS A 83 104.87 -17.17 -2.34
C LYS A 83 103.50 -16.67 -1.85
N ILE A 84 103.35 -15.37 -1.61
CA ILE A 84 102.07 -14.76 -1.18
C ILE A 84 100.99 -14.99 -2.24
N ASN A 85 101.28 -14.68 -3.50
CA ASN A 85 100.34 -14.85 -4.60
C ASN A 85 99.93 -16.32 -4.79
N ALA A 86 100.87 -17.25 -4.66
CA ALA A 86 100.59 -18.68 -4.74
C ALA A 86 99.66 -19.14 -3.60
N VAL A 87 99.92 -18.68 -2.36
CA VAL A 87 99.06 -18.97 -1.21
C VAL A 87 97.67 -18.38 -1.42
N ASP A 88 97.55 -17.14 -1.85
CA ASP A 88 96.25 -16.49 -2.07
C ASP A 88 95.47 -17.14 -3.22
N ALA A 89 96.12 -17.52 -4.31
CA ALA A 89 95.51 -18.29 -5.38
C ALA A 89 94.96 -19.62 -4.84
N LYS A 90 95.76 -20.35 -4.05
CA LYS A 90 95.30 -21.61 -3.48
C LYS A 90 94.20 -21.42 -2.46
N ARG A 91 94.24 -20.37 -1.63
CA ARG A 91 93.17 -20.04 -0.68
C ARG A 91 91.84 -19.77 -1.37
N ARG A 92 91.83 -19.06 -2.50
CA ARG A 92 90.62 -18.85 -3.31
C ARG A 92 90.08 -20.16 -3.85
N ALA A 93 90.94 -20.96 -4.49
CA ALA A 93 90.54 -22.27 -5.02
C ALA A 93 90.00 -23.21 -3.93
N VAL A 94 90.66 -23.27 -2.77
CA VAL A 94 90.18 -24.07 -1.63
C VAL A 94 88.81 -23.61 -1.14
N ARG A 95 88.57 -22.30 -1.09
CA ARG A 95 87.24 -21.79 -0.72
C ARG A 95 86.18 -22.21 -1.72
N GLU A 96 86.42 -21.99 -3.02
CA GLU A 96 85.50 -22.37 -4.09
C GLU A 96 85.21 -23.88 -4.09
N ASP A 97 86.24 -24.71 -3.94
CA ASP A 97 86.12 -26.17 -3.86
C ASP A 97 85.27 -26.61 -2.65
N LEU A 98 85.50 -26.00 -1.47
CA LEU A 98 84.77 -26.33 -0.25
C LEU A 98 83.33 -25.83 -0.28
N ASP A 99 83.07 -24.65 -0.84
CA ASP A 99 81.71 -24.12 -1.03
C ASP A 99 80.93 -25.03 -1.99
N ALA A 100 81.54 -25.45 -3.10
CA ALA A 100 80.92 -26.38 -4.05
C ALA A 100 80.66 -27.76 -3.43
N LEU A 101 81.57 -28.26 -2.59
CA LEU A 101 81.39 -29.52 -1.87
C LEU A 101 80.27 -29.42 -0.83
N ALA A 102 80.17 -28.31 -0.10
CA ALA A 102 79.10 -28.05 0.86
C ALA A 102 77.73 -27.99 0.15
N GLU A 103 77.64 -27.31 -0.98
CA GLU A 103 76.42 -27.25 -1.79
C GLU A 103 76.02 -28.66 -2.27
N ARG A 104 76.95 -29.42 -2.82
CA ARG A 104 76.69 -30.81 -3.25
C ARG A 104 76.27 -31.72 -2.10
N ALA A 105 76.86 -31.55 -0.92
CA ALA A 105 76.49 -32.31 0.27
C ALA A 105 75.07 -31.95 0.74
N ARG A 106 74.64 -30.69 0.60
CA ARG A 106 73.29 -30.22 0.94
C ARG A 106 72.25 -30.54 -0.14
N GLN A 107 72.66 -30.69 -1.39
CA GLN A 107 71.77 -30.85 -2.54
C GLN A 107 70.68 -31.93 -2.37
N PRO A 108 70.93 -33.12 -1.78
CA PRO A 108 69.88 -34.10 -1.53
C PRO A 108 68.78 -33.59 -0.60
N LEU A 109 69.15 -32.87 0.47
CA LEU A 109 68.20 -32.28 1.41
C LEU A 109 67.40 -31.18 0.71
N THR A 110 68.06 -30.29 -0.04
CA THR A 110 67.36 -29.23 -0.79
C THR A 110 66.41 -29.78 -1.85
N ASN A 111 66.76 -30.89 -2.51
CA ASN A 111 65.85 -31.55 -3.45
C ASN A 111 64.64 -32.15 -2.74
N TRP A 112 64.85 -32.77 -1.56
CA TRP A 112 63.75 -33.30 -0.74
C TRP A 112 62.85 -32.19 -0.20
N GLU A 113 63.41 -31.10 0.35
CA GLU A 113 62.66 -29.92 0.83
C GLU A 113 61.75 -29.36 -0.28
N LYS A 114 62.27 -29.21 -1.51
CA LYS A 114 61.46 -28.77 -2.67
C LYS A 114 60.34 -29.75 -3.04
N GLN A 115 60.61 -31.04 -2.99
CA GLN A 115 59.59 -32.06 -3.28
C GLN A 115 58.51 -32.07 -2.20
N GLU A 116 58.92 -31.89 -0.95
CA GLU A 116 58.02 -31.87 0.20
C GLU A 116 57.15 -30.60 0.19
N ASP A 117 57.73 -29.44 -0.09
CA ASP A 117 56.97 -28.19 -0.29
C ASP A 117 55.93 -28.36 -1.42
N ALA A 118 56.34 -28.94 -2.56
CA ALA A 118 55.43 -29.22 -3.67
C ALA A 118 54.32 -30.22 -3.29
N ARG A 119 54.63 -31.23 -2.47
CA ARG A 119 53.64 -32.18 -1.94
C ARG A 119 52.65 -31.47 -1.03
N ILE A 120 53.11 -30.62 -0.11
CA ILE A 120 52.27 -29.85 0.81
C ILE A 120 51.36 -28.89 0.04
N ASP A 121 51.89 -28.18 -0.96
CA ASP A 121 51.09 -27.26 -1.79
C ASP A 121 50.03 -28.01 -2.61
N TYR A 122 50.37 -29.19 -3.14
CA TYR A 122 49.39 -30.07 -3.77
C TYR A 122 48.29 -30.49 -2.79
N CYS A 123 48.63 -30.93 -1.58
CA CYS A 123 47.66 -31.29 -0.55
C CYS A 123 46.72 -30.13 -0.19
N LYS A 124 47.27 -28.92 -0.02
CA LYS A 124 46.49 -27.69 0.22
C LYS A 124 45.57 -27.37 -0.94
N SER A 125 46.02 -27.57 -2.19
CA SER A 125 45.17 -27.34 -3.38
C SER A 125 43.97 -28.27 -3.43
N ILE A 126 44.12 -29.53 -3.00
CA ILE A 126 43.01 -30.49 -2.89
C ILE A 126 42.03 -30.06 -1.80
N LEU A 127 42.52 -29.65 -0.63
CA LEU A 127 41.68 -29.12 0.45
C LEU A 127 40.90 -27.89 0.00
N GLN A 128 41.55 -26.96 -0.70
CA GLN A 128 40.89 -25.78 -1.24
C GLN A 128 39.82 -26.16 -2.28
N ALA A 129 40.12 -27.10 -3.19
CA ALA A 129 39.17 -27.57 -4.19
C ALA A 129 37.92 -28.19 -3.54
N ILE A 130 38.08 -28.95 -2.45
CA ILE A 130 36.98 -29.51 -1.66
C ILE A 130 36.12 -28.38 -1.06
N GLU A 131 36.76 -27.39 -0.44
CA GLU A 131 36.05 -26.27 0.20
C GLU A 131 35.30 -25.42 -0.83
N ASP A 132 35.95 -25.07 -1.93
CA ASP A 132 35.37 -24.30 -3.03
C ASP A 132 34.17 -25.03 -3.63
N CYS A 133 34.30 -26.34 -3.88
CA CYS A 133 33.20 -27.15 -4.39
C CYS A 133 32.04 -27.23 -3.38
N GLY A 134 32.32 -27.31 -2.08
CA GLY A 134 31.32 -27.20 -1.01
C GLY A 134 30.63 -25.83 -0.94
N ASN A 135 31.25 -24.78 -1.47
CA ASN A 135 30.69 -23.44 -1.61
C ASN A 135 30.02 -23.20 -2.97
N GLY A 136 30.01 -24.20 -3.84
CA GLY A 136 29.37 -24.16 -5.15
C GLY A 136 30.26 -23.65 -6.28
N LEU A 137 31.57 -23.64 -6.08
CA LEU A 137 32.55 -23.11 -7.02
C LEU A 137 33.48 -24.22 -7.53
N ILE A 138 33.81 -24.18 -8.81
CA ILE A 138 34.93 -24.96 -9.39
C ILE A 138 35.76 -24.00 -10.22
N GLY A 139 37.06 -23.89 -9.93
CA GLY A 139 37.94 -22.94 -10.61
C GLY A 139 37.56 -21.47 -10.40
N GLY A 140 36.89 -21.15 -9.28
CA GLY A 140 36.40 -19.79 -8.96
C GLY A 140 35.04 -19.43 -9.57
N GLU A 141 34.46 -20.30 -10.40
CA GLU A 141 33.19 -20.04 -11.07
C GLU A 141 32.03 -20.85 -10.46
N PRO A 142 30.83 -20.27 -10.29
CA PRO A 142 29.66 -21.00 -9.82
C PRO A 142 29.26 -22.13 -10.77
N GLN A 143 28.98 -23.31 -10.22
CA GLN A 143 28.59 -24.50 -10.99
C GLN A 143 27.23 -25.06 -10.60
N PRO A 144 26.53 -25.77 -11.51
CA PRO A 144 25.30 -26.50 -11.18
C PRO A 144 25.54 -27.62 -10.17
N PHE A 145 24.55 -27.90 -9.31
CA PHE A 145 24.63 -28.96 -8.29
C PHE A 145 25.07 -30.33 -8.80
N PRO A 146 24.60 -30.85 -9.96
CA PRO A 146 25.06 -32.15 -10.46
C PRO A 146 26.56 -32.17 -10.80
N VAL A 147 27.10 -31.05 -11.27
CA VAL A 147 28.53 -30.92 -11.59
C VAL A 147 29.36 -30.90 -10.31
N LEU A 148 28.92 -30.16 -9.29
CA LEU A 148 29.56 -30.12 -7.97
C LEU A 148 29.57 -31.49 -7.29
N LEU A 149 28.47 -32.24 -7.38
CA LEU A 149 28.39 -33.60 -6.84
C LEU A 149 29.33 -34.55 -7.58
N HIS A 150 29.37 -34.50 -8.90
CA HIS A 150 30.30 -35.30 -9.70
C HIS A 150 31.77 -34.97 -9.38
N GLU A 151 32.10 -33.69 -9.21
CA GLU A 151 33.45 -33.27 -8.83
C GLU A 151 33.86 -33.86 -7.48
N LEU A 152 33.01 -33.73 -6.46
CA LEU A 152 33.26 -34.29 -5.13
C LEU A 152 33.31 -35.83 -5.18
N GLU A 153 32.38 -36.50 -5.83
CA GLU A 153 32.25 -37.97 -5.76
C GLU A 153 33.23 -38.72 -6.68
N GLU A 154 33.56 -38.17 -7.84
CA GLU A 154 34.33 -38.89 -8.87
C GLU A 154 35.70 -38.27 -9.19
N LYS A 155 35.87 -36.94 -9.08
CA LYS A 155 37.11 -36.26 -9.48
C LYS A 155 38.08 -36.08 -8.33
N ILE A 156 37.58 -35.69 -7.16
CA ILE A 156 38.42 -35.47 -5.98
C ILE A 156 38.77 -36.81 -5.33
N VAL A 157 40.01 -37.24 -5.53
CA VAL A 157 40.53 -38.50 -4.98
C VAL A 157 41.27 -38.23 -3.66
N ILE A 158 40.73 -38.72 -2.56
CA ILE A 158 41.37 -38.68 -1.25
C ILE A 158 42.00 -40.03 -0.95
N ASN A 159 43.31 -40.10 -1.08
CA ASN A 159 44.12 -41.30 -0.89
C ASN A 159 45.25 -41.05 0.12
N LYS A 160 46.07 -42.08 0.35
CA LYS A 160 47.19 -42.04 1.30
C LYS A 160 48.32 -41.09 0.90
N GLU A 161 48.34 -40.60 -0.34
CA GLU A 161 49.38 -39.68 -0.83
C GLU A 161 49.26 -38.29 -0.19
N LEU A 162 48.08 -37.97 0.35
CA LEU A 162 47.85 -36.75 1.14
C LEU A 162 48.52 -36.79 2.52
N GLY A 163 49.00 -37.94 2.97
CA GLY A 163 49.73 -38.09 4.23
C GLY A 163 48.96 -37.54 5.43
N GLU A 164 49.56 -36.57 6.12
CA GLU A 164 48.99 -35.88 7.27
C GLU A 164 47.69 -35.11 6.97
N PHE A 165 47.44 -34.75 5.70
CA PHE A 165 46.24 -34.04 5.28
C PHE A 165 45.09 -34.97 4.90
N GLU A 166 45.30 -36.30 4.83
CA GLU A 166 44.27 -37.25 4.40
C GLU A 166 43.01 -37.15 5.27
N GLU A 167 43.15 -37.22 6.59
CA GLU A 167 42.00 -37.19 7.50
C GLU A 167 41.27 -35.84 7.42
N GLN A 168 42.02 -34.73 7.37
CA GLN A 168 41.45 -33.40 7.18
C GLN A 168 40.66 -33.32 5.86
N ALA A 169 41.20 -33.88 4.78
CA ALA A 169 40.54 -33.92 3.48
C ALA A 169 39.28 -34.79 3.52
N ARG A 170 39.30 -35.95 4.19
CA ARG A 170 38.11 -36.82 4.36
C ARG A 170 36.99 -36.09 5.10
N VAL A 171 37.31 -35.40 6.19
CA VAL A 171 36.33 -34.64 6.97
C VAL A 171 35.77 -33.47 6.15
N ALA A 172 36.64 -32.69 5.50
CA ALA A 172 36.24 -31.57 4.65
C ALA A 172 35.35 -32.03 3.48
N HIS A 173 35.71 -33.15 2.85
CA HIS A 173 34.98 -33.74 1.73
C HIS A 173 33.60 -34.19 2.12
N LYS A 174 33.49 -34.92 3.24
CA LYS A 174 32.18 -35.31 3.76
C LYS A 174 31.30 -34.10 4.05
N LEU A 175 31.85 -33.08 4.70
CA LEU A 175 31.10 -31.86 5.01
C LEU A 175 30.65 -31.12 3.74
N ALA A 176 31.52 -30.99 2.75
CA ALA A 176 31.22 -30.39 1.45
C ALA A 176 30.13 -31.18 0.72
N LEU A 177 30.24 -32.51 0.69
CA LEU A 177 29.27 -33.38 0.04
C LEU A 177 27.90 -33.30 0.70
N ASP A 178 27.83 -33.36 2.03
CA ASP A 178 26.58 -33.25 2.78
C ASP A 178 25.93 -31.87 2.54
N LYS A 179 26.73 -30.80 2.53
CA LYS A 179 26.27 -29.43 2.24
C LYS A 179 25.68 -29.30 0.84
N VAL A 180 26.40 -29.77 -0.20
CA VAL A 180 25.94 -29.72 -1.59
C VAL A 180 24.68 -30.58 -1.79
N LYS A 181 24.63 -31.78 -1.20
CA LYS A 181 23.44 -32.66 -1.26
C LYS A 181 22.23 -32.01 -0.60
N ALA A 182 22.40 -31.40 0.57
CA ALA A 182 21.32 -30.70 1.27
C ALA A 182 20.80 -29.50 0.45
N ALA A 183 21.70 -28.70 -0.12
CA ALA A 183 21.35 -27.58 -0.97
C ALA A 183 20.63 -28.04 -2.26
N TYR A 184 21.08 -29.12 -2.88
CA TYR A 184 20.44 -29.68 -4.07
C TYR A 184 19.02 -30.21 -3.77
N ALA A 185 18.85 -30.93 -2.65
CA ALA A 185 17.54 -31.40 -2.22
C ALA A 185 16.58 -30.23 -1.91
N ALA A 186 17.08 -29.16 -1.29
CA ALA A 186 16.29 -27.94 -1.05
C ALA A 186 15.88 -27.26 -2.37
N HIS A 187 16.79 -27.18 -3.34
CA HIS A 187 16.48 -26.64 -4.67
C HIS A 187 15.39 -27.45 -5.38
N GLN A 188 15.50 -28.79 -5.38
CA GLN A 188 14.50 -29.66 -6.00
C GLN A 188 13.11 -29.51 -5.34
N ARG A 189 13.05 -29.41 -4.01
CA ARG A 189 11.78 -29.19 -3.30
C ARG A 189 11.17 -27.85 -3.67
N ALA A 190 11.96 -26.77 -3.65
CA ALA A 190 11.47 -25.44 -4.02
C ALA A 190 10.93 -25.40 -5.46
N GLU A 191 11.57 -26.12 -6.39
CA GLU A 191 11.09 -26.26 -7.76
C GLU A 191 9.79 -27.07 -7.86
N ALA A 192 9.69 -28.19 -7.15
CA ALA A 192 8.47 -28.99 -7.07
C ALA A 192 7.31 -28.21 -6.46
N ASP A 193 7.55 -27.52 -5.34
CA ASP A 193 6.57 -26.68 -4.64
C ASP A 193 6.09 -25.54 -5.53
N ARG A 194 6.98 -24.94 -6.34
CA ARG A 194 6.61 -23.90 -7.32
C ARG A 194 5.64 -24.44 -8.37
N ILE A 195 5.94 -25.62 -8.93
CA ILE A 195 5.10 -26.29 -9.93
C ILE A 195 3.74 -26.67 -9.33
N GLU A 196 3.72 -27.20 -8.11
CA GLU A 196 2.47 -27.56 -7.42
C GLU A 196 1.64 -26.32 -7.10
N LEU A 197 2.27 -25.24 -6.62
CA LEU A 197 1.58 -23.98 -6.35
C LEU A 197 0.97 -23.37 -7.62
N GLU A 198 1.66 -23.48 -8.75
CA GLU A 198 1.14 -23.03 -10.05
C GLU A 198 -0.07 -23.87 -10.49
N LYS A 199 -0.02 -25.20 -10.33
CA LYS A 199 -1.17 -26.09 -10.59
C LYS A 199 -2.37 -25.76 -9.70
N LEU A 200 -2.14 -25.57 -8.40
CA LEU A 200 -3.20 -25.19 -7.45
C LEU A 200 -3.82 -23.83 -7.78
N ARG A 201 -3.02 -22.86 -8.25
CA ARG A 201 -3.52 -21.56 -8.72
C ARG A 201 -4.36 -21.71 -9.99
N ALA A 202 -3.94 -22.54 -10.94
CA ALA A 202 -4.69 -22.80 -12.16
C ALA A 202 -6.03 -23.51 -11.86
N GLU A 203 -6.02 -24.52 -10.98
CA GLU A 203 -7.22 -25.23 -10.55
C GLU A 203 -8.20 -24.30 -9.82
N LYS A 204 -7.69 -23.47 -8.89
CA LYS A 204 -8.52 -22.48 -8.21
C LYS A 204 -9.13 -21.48 -9.19
N ALA A 205 -8.35 -20.97 -10.15
CA ALA A 205 -8.86 -20.06 -11.17
C ALA A 205 -9.91 -20.69 -12.09
N GLU A 206 -9.82 -22.00 -12.36
CA GLU A 206 -10.87 -22.73 -13.08
C GLU A 206 -12.13 -22.88 -12.23
N ARG A 207 -11.99 -23.28 -10.96
CA ARG A 207 -13.13 -23.41 -10.04
C ARG A 207 -13.86 -22.08 -9.85
N ASP A 208 -13.12 -21.00 -9.63
CA ASP A 208 -13.69 -19.66 -9.43
C ASP A 208 -14.40 -19.17 -10.72
N ARG A 209 -13.91 -19.54 -11.93
CA ARG A 209 -14.61 -19.29 -13.20
C ARG A 209 -15.92 -20.05 -13.31
N ILE A 210 -15.92 -21.35 -12.99
CA ILE A 210 -17.12 -22.19 -13.00
C ILE A 210 -18.14 -21.67 -11.97
N GLU A 211 -17.69 -21.28 -10.78
CA GLU A 211 -18.53 -20.72 -9.74
C GLU A 211 -19.13 -19.37 -10.16
N ALA A 212 -18.32 -18.48 -10.76
CA ALA A 212 -18.81 -17.21 -11.30
C ALA A 212 -19.84 -17.42 -12.42
N GLU A 213 -19.61 -18.36 -13.34
CA GLU A 213 -20.57 -18.71 -14.40
C GLU A 213 -21.87 -19.28 -13.81
N ARG A 214 -21.78 -20.13 -12.77
CA ARG A 214 -22.98 -20.64 -12.07
C ARG A 214 -23.74 -19.52 -11.37
N ALA A 215 -23.04 -18.64 -10.65
CA ALA A 215 -23.65 -17.50 -9.97
C ALA A 215 -24.31 -16.53 -10.97
N GLU A 216 -23.70 -16.30 -12.13
CA GLU A 216 -24.30 -15.50 -13.20
C GLU A 216 -25.56 -16.18 -13.77
N LYS A 217 -25.50 -17.48 -14.07
CA LYS A 217 -26.68 -18.25 -14.53
C LYS A 217 -27.80 -18.23 -13.50
N GLU A 218 -27.49 -18.38 -12.22
CA GLU A 218 -28.47 -18.31 -11.13
C GLU A 218 -29.09 -16.91 -11.01
N ARG A 219 -28.27 -15.85 -11.09
CA ARG A 219 -28.77 -14.47 -11.11
C ARG A 219 -29.69 -14.21 -12.30
N LEU A 220 -29.32 -14.65 -13.49
CA LEU A 220 -30.15 -14.51 -14.69
C LEU A 220 -31.46 -15.28 -14.56
N ALA A 221 -31.43 -16.49 -13.99
CA ALA A 221 -32.63 -17.28 -13.73
C ALA A 221 -33.54 -16.62 -12.68
N ALA A 222 -32.96 -16.07 -11.60
CA ALA A 222 -33.70 -15.34 -10.57
C ALA A 222 -34.34 -14.07 -11.12
N GLU A 223 -33.59 -13.29 -11.92
CA GLU A 223 -34.11 -12.09 -12.59
C GLU A 223 -35.22 -12.43 -13.58
N ALA A 224 -35.07 -13.50 -14.37
CA ALA A 224 -36.13 -13.98 -15.26
C ALA A 224 -37.40 -14.38 -14.48
N ALA A 225 -37.24 -15.13 -13.38
CA ALA A 225 -38.36 -15.52 -12.52
C ALA A 225 -39.02 -14.32 -11.82
N GLU A 226 -38.25 -13.30 -11.43
CA GLU A 226 -38.79 -12.06 -10.87
C GLU A 226 -39.57 -11.27 -11.92
N ARG A 227 -39.02 -11.13 -13.14
CA ARG A 227 -39.72 -10.49 -14.26
C ARG A 227 -41.02 -11.21 -14.59
N GLU A 228 -41.02 -12.54 -14.60
CA GLU A 228 -42.23 -13.34 -14.85
C GLU A 228 -43.28 -13.12 -13.74
N ARG A 229 -42.87 -13.12 -12.46
CA ARG A 229 -43.78 -12.82 -11.33
C ARG A 229 -44.31 -11.40 -11.40
N ALA A 230 -43.47 -10.42 -11.71
CA ALA A 230 -43.88 -9.02 -11.84
C ALA A 230 -44.85 -8.82 -13.01
N GLU A 231 -44.63 -9.51 -14.14
CA GLU A 231 -45.56 -9.48 -15.27
C GLU A 231 -46.89 -10.17 -14.92
N ALA A 232 -46.85 -11.31 -14.24
CA ALA A 232 -48.04 -12.01 -13.76
C ALA A 232 -48.83 -11.16 -12.73
N GLU A 233 -48.15 -10.50 -11.79
CA GLU A 233 -48.75 -9.59 -10.83
C GLU A 233 -49.35 -8.36 -11.54
N ARG A 234 -48.67 -7.80 -12.54
CA ARG A 234 -49.20 -6.70 -13.35
C ARG A 234 -50.46 -7.12 -14.09
N LYS A 235 -50.45 -8.28 -14.76
CA LYS A 235 -51.64 -8.84 -15.43
C LYS A 235 -52.78 -9.11 -14.46
N ALA A 236 -52.48 -9.65 -13.27
CA ALA A 236 -53.48 -9.89 -12.23
C ALA A 236 -54.08 -8.58 -11.69
N LYS A 237 -53.26 -7.53 -11.50
CA LYS A 237 -53.73 -6.19 -11.11
C LYS A 237 -54.59 -5.56 -12.20
N GLU A 238 -54.16 -5.61 -13.47
CA GLU A 238 -54.92 -5.11 -14.62
C GLU A 238 -56.29 -5.84 -14.73
N GLU A 239 -56.31 -7.18 -14.57
CA GLU A 239 -57.55 -7.95 -14.60
C GLU A 239 -58.46 -7.65 -13.39
N ALA A 240 -57.89 -7.49 -12.20
CA ALA A 240 -58.64 -7.13 -11.00
C ALA A 240 -59.22 -5.71 -11.11
N GLU A 241 -58.45 -4.75 -11.62
CA GLU A 241 -58.89 -3.38 -11.86
C GLU A 241 -59.98 -3.33 -12.95
N TYR A 242 -59.83 -4.11 -14.02
CA TYR A 242 -60.87 -4.26 -15.04
C TYR A 242 -62.17 -4.81 -14.43
N LYS A 243 -62.10 -5.90 -13.65
CA LYS A 243 -63.28 -6.47 -12.96
C LYS A 243 -63.91 -5.48 -11.97
N ALA A 244 -63.10 -4.75 -11.20
CA ALA A 244 -63.58 -3.74 -10.27
C ALA A 244 -64.26 -2.57 -10.99
N ASN A 245 -63.71 -2.11 -12.12
CA ASN A 245 -64.31 -1.08 -12.95
C ASN A 245 -65.63 -1.53 -13.58
N VAL A 246 -65.70 -2.78 -14.07
CA VAL A 246 -66.96 -3.36 -14.59
C VAL A 246 -68.01 -3.49 -13.48
N ALA A 247 -67.63 -3.95 -12.29
CA ALA A 247 -68.54 -4.04 -11.14
C ALA A 247 -69.04 -2.66 -10.67
N ARG A 248 -68.15 -1.66 -10.62
CA ARG A 248 -68.51 -0.27 -10.30
C ARG A 248 -69.47 0.32 -11.33
N ALA A 249 -69.22 0.11 -12.62
CA ALA A 249 -70.12 0.56 -13.69
C ALA A 249 -71.49 -0.13 -13.62
N ALA A 250 -71.53 -1.43 -13.30
CA ALA A 250 -72.78 -2.16 -13.12
C ALA A 250 -73.58 -1.66 -11.90
N GLU A 251 -72.91 -1.35 -10.78
CA GLU A 251 -73.57 -0.80 -9.60
C GLU A 251 -74.07 0.63 -9.83
N GLU A 252 -73.28 1.48 -10.50
CA GLU A 252 -73.74 2.83 -10.90
C GLU A 252 -74.96 2.76 -11.83
N ALA A 253 -74.97 1.83 -12.80
CA ALA A 253 -76.14 1.63 -13.66
C ALA A 253 -77.37 1.15 -12.87
N ARG A 254 -77.19 0.25 -11.89
CA ARG A 254 -78.27 -0.22 -11.01
C ARG A 254 -78.83 0.92 -10.14
N LEU A 255 -77.96 1.75 -9.56
CA LEU A 255 -78.37 2.90 -8.76
C LEU A 255 -79.09 3.95 -9.61
N ALA A 256 -78.63 4.19 -10.84
CA ALA A 256 -79.31 5.09 -11.79
C ALA A 256 -80.72 4.58 -12.15
N GLU A 257 -80.89 3.26 -12.30
CA GLU A 257 -82.21 2.69 -12.61
C GLU A 257 -83.15 2.74 -11.41
N ILE A 258 -82.64 2.50 -10.20
CA ILE A 258 -83.40 2.70 -8.94
C ILE A 258 -83.80 4.18 -8.80
N ALA A 259 -82.93 5.12 -9.13
CA ALA A 259 -83.22 6.55 -9.08
C ALA A 259 -84.32 6.95 -10.09
N LYS A 260 -84.28 6.40 -11.31
CA LYS A 260 -85.35 6.60 -12.30
C LYS A 260 -86.68 6.00 -11.84
N ALA A 261 -86.66 4.79 -11.27
CA ALA A 261 -87.87 4.15 -10.75
C ALA A 261 -88.50 4.95 -9.60
N LYS A 262 -87.68 5.51 -8.69
CA LYS A 262 -88.14 6.43 -7.65
C LYS A 262 -88.71 7.73 -8.21
N ALA A 263 -88.04 8.34 -9.19
CA ALA A 263 -88.54 9.56 -9.83
C ALA A 263 -89.88 9.32 -10.56
N GLU A 264 -90.07 8.14 -11.14
CA GLU A 264 -91.34 7.74 -11.76
C GLU A 264 -92.44 7.52 -10.71
N GLN A 265 -92.13 6.83 -9.60
CA GLN A 265 -93.06 6.67 -8.48
C GLN A 265 -93.48 8.01 -7.87
N ASP A 266 -92.53 8.92 -7.64
CA ASP A 266 -92.80 10.26 -7.14
C ASP A 266 -93.71 11.06 -8.10
N ARG A 267 -93.57 10.85 -9.42
CA ARG A 267 -94.46 11.48 -10.41
C ARG A 267 -95.88 10.91 -10.33
N ILE A 268 -96.02 9.59 -10.21
CA ILE A 268 -97.32 8.91 -10.06
C ILE A 268 -98.00 9.36 -8.76
N GLU A 269 -97.28 9.44 -7.64
CA GLU A 269 -97.84 9.89 -6.36
C GLU A 269 -98.27 11.36 -6.40
N ARG A 270 -97.49 12.24 -7.02
CA ARG A 270 -97.89 13.66 -7.20
C ARG A 270 -99.13 13.80 -8.07
N GLU A 271 -99.26 12.98 -9.11
CA GLU A 271 -100.42 12.99 -10.00
C GLU A 271 -101.67 12.41 -9.31
N ALA A 272 -101.52 11.40 -8.46
CA ALA A 272 -102.59 10.89 -7.60
C ALA A 272 -103.01 11.90 -6.53
N ALA A 273 -102.05 12.56 -5.86
CA ALA A 273 -102.31 13.59 -4.87
C ALA A 273 -103.04 14.81 -5.48
N ALA A 274 -102.68 15.21 -6.70
CA ALA A 274 -103.36 16.29 -7.43
C ALA A 274 -104.82 15.94 -7.76
N LYS A 275 -105.12 14.67 -8.10
CA LYS A 275 -106.50 14.21 -8.35
C LYS A 275 -107.35 14.15 -7.07
N VAL A 276 -106.76 13.73 -5.94
CA VAL A 276 -107.45 13.73 -4.64
C VAL A 276 -107.75 15.16 -4.17
N ALA A 277 -106.78 16.08 -4.31
CA ALA A 277 -106.98 17.48 -3.96
C ALA A 277 -108.04 18.19 -4.83
N ALA A 278 -108.14 17.85 -6.12
CA ALA A 278 -109.18 18.38 -7.00
C ALA A 278 -110.60 17.89 -6.62
N ALA A 279 -110.73 16.60 -6.25
CA ALA A 279 -112.00 16.02 -5.80
C ALA A 279 -112.47 16.59 -4.45
N GLU A 280 -111.55 16.86 -3.51
CA GLU A 280 -111.89 17.50 -2.22
C GLU A 280 -112.29 18.98 -2.38
N ALA A 281 -111.66 19.71 -3.32
CA ALA A 281 -112.01 21.09 -3.63
C ALA A 281 -113.42 21.22 -4.26
N GLU A 282 -113.81 20.30 -5.15
CA GLU A 282 -115.16 20.23 -5.72
C GLU A 282 -116.22 19.88 -4.65
N ALA A 283 -115.93 18.93 -3.75
CA ALA A 283 -116.83 18.55 -2.68
C ALA A 283 -117.05 19.67 -1.64
N LYS A 284 -116.03 20.49 -1.39
CA LYS A 284 -116.12 21.66 -0.50
C LYS A 284 -116.89 22.81 -1.14
N ALA A 285 -116.68 23.10 -2.42
CA ALA A 285 -117.42 24.12 -3.17
C ALA A 285 -118.92 23.80 -3.30
N ALA A 286 -119.29 22.52 -3.40
CA ALA A 286 -120.68 22.08 -3.42
C ALA A 286 -121.41 22.26 -2.07
N ARG A 287 -120.71 22.07 -0.93
CA ARG A 287 -121.27 22.27 0.42
C ARG A 287 -121.46 23.74 0.78
N GLU A 288 -120.50 24.60 0.44
CA GLU A 288 -120.60 26.04 0.73
C GLU A 288 -121.69 26.76 -0.09
N LYS A 289 -122.02 26.23 -1.28
CA LYS A 289 -123.13 26.73 -2.10
C LYS A 289 -124.51 26.35 -1.52
N ALA A 290 -124.64 25.12 -0.99
CA ALA A 290 -125.88 24.66 -0.36
C ALA A 290 -126.19 25.37 0.97
N GLU A 291 -125.18 25.75 1.76
CA GLU A 291 -125.39 26.52 3.00
C GLU A 291 -125.77 27.99 2.76
N ARG A 292 -125.33 28.61 1.65
CA ARG A 292 -125.74 29.98 1.29
C ARG A 292 -127.20 30.06 0.87
N ASP A 293 -127.67 29.11 0.07
CA ASP A 293 -129.04 29.07 -0.45
C ASP A 293 -130.10 28.76 0.64
N GLU A 294 -129.70 28.14 1.76
CA GLU A 294 -130.58 27.88 2.92
C GLU A 294 -130.67 29.10 3.86
N ARG A 295 -129.55 29.83 4.03
CA ARG A 295 -129.49 31.02 4.91
C ARG A 295 -130.26 32.21 4.36
N GLU A 296 -130.25 32.42 3.04
CA GLU A 296 -131.04 33.50 2.40
C GLU A 296 -132.56 33.26 2.47
N ARG A 297 -133.01 32.01 2.50
CA ARG A 297 -134.44 31.68 2.65
C ARG A 297 -134.97 31.90 4.06
N GLN A 298 -134.14 31.68 5.09
CA GLN A 298 -134.52 31.89 6.49
C GLN A 298 -134.55 33.39 6.86
N GLU A 299 -133.62 34.20 6.35
CA GLU A 299 -133.58 35.65 6.61
C GLU A 299 -134.74 36.42 5.94
N ALA A 300 -135.25 35.94 4.80
CA ALA A 300 -136.41 36.53 4.12
C ALA A 300 -137.75 36.31 4.87
N ILE A 301 -137.88 35.22 5.65
CA ILE A 301 -139.09 34.88 6.40
C ILE A 301 -139.17 35.63 7.74
N GLU A 302 -138.04 35.87 8.41
CA GLU A 302 -138.02 36.65 9.66
C GLU A 302 -138.25 38.16 9.42
N ARG A 303 -137.81 38.69 8.28
CA ARG A 303 -137.91 40.13 7.96
C ARG A 303 -139.37 40.58 7.77
N THR A 304 -140.21 39.75 7.16
CA THR A 304 -141.65 40.05 6.95
C THR A 304 -142.47 39.98 8.23
N LYS A 305 -142.15 39.08 9.18
CA LYS A 305 -142.87 38.99 10.47
C LYS A 305 -142.61 40.17 11.41
N ARG A 306 -141.36 40.67 11.48
CA ARG A 306 -141.03 41.80 12.36
C ARG A 306 -141.60 43.14 11.87
N GLU A 307 -141.89 43.28 10.58
CA GLU A 307 -142.43 44.52 10.02
C GLU A 307 -143.95 44.68 10.22
N GLU A 308 -144.70 43.58 10.34
CA GLU A 308 -146.15 43.61 10.59
C GLU A 308 -146.51 43.87 12.07
N GLU A 309 -145.72 43.34 13.01
CA GLU A 309 -145.97 43.50 14.46
C GLU A 309 -145.68 44.94 14.95
N ALA A 310 -144.68 45.63 14.39
CA ALA A 310 -144.34 47.00 14.77
C ALA A 310 -145.39 48.05 14.33
N ARG A 311 -146.15 47.78 13.25
CA ARG A 311 -147.19 48.71 12.72
C ARG A 311 -148.55 48.56 13.43
N ALA A 312 -148.76 47.48 14.18
CA ALA A 312 -149.98 47.26 14.96
C ALA A 312 -149.95 48.01 16.31
N ALA A 313 -148.82 47.97 17.02
CA ALA A 313 -148.68 48.57 18.35
C ALA A 313 -148.70 50.12 18.35
N ASP A 314 -148.15 50.77 17.32
CA ASP A 314 -148.12 52.25 17.23
C ASP A 314 -149.53 52.86 17.04
N ARG A 315 -150.47 52.13 16.44
CA ARG A 315 -151.84 52.63 16.18
C ARG A 315 -152.71 52.64 17.43
N GLU A 316 -152.56 51.66 18.32
CA GLU A 316 -153.32 51.59 19.56
C GLU A 316 -152.87 52.66 20.56
N HIS A 317 -151.56 52.89 20.70
CA HIS A 317 -151.02 53.89 21.62
C HIS A 317 -151.50 55.31 21.27
N ARG A 318 -151.49 55.66 19.98
CA ARG A 318 -151.92 56.97 19.50
C ARG A 318 -153.40 57.23 19.75
N SER A 319 -154.26 56.22 19.56
CA SER A 319 -155.70 56.39 19.76
C SER A 319 -156.08 56.58 21.23
N ALA A 320 -155.33 55.98 22.17
CA ALA A 320 -155.58 56.12 23.61
C ALA A 320 -155.28 57.55 24.09
N VAL A 321 -154.11 58.09 23.74
CA VAL A 321 -153.67 59.44 24.15
C VAL A 321 -154.63 60.53 23.64
N MET A 322 -155.14 60.40 22.40
CA MET A 322 -156.16 61.33 21.87
C MET A 322 -157.46 61.33 22.67
N GLY A 323 -157.86 60.16 23.17
CA GLY A 323 -159.06 59.99 23.97
C GLY A 323 -158.97 60.72 25.31
N GLU A 324 -157.81 60.64 25.97
CA GLU A 324 -157.58 61.27 27.28
C GLU A 324 -157.58 62.79 27.20
N VAL A 325 -156.91 63.37 26.19
CA VAL A 325 -156.90 64.83 26.01
C VAL A 325 -158.30 65.36 25.69
N LYS A 326 -159.08 64.62 24.87
CA LYS A 326 -160.49 64.98 24.61
C LYS A 326 -161.28 65.03 25.92
N ALA A 327 -161.11 64.03 26.78
CA ALA A 327 -161.79 63.97 28.07
C ALA A 327 -161.36 65.09 29.02
N ALA A 328 -160.07 65.43 29.07
CA ALA A 328 -159.56 66.53 29.88
C ALA A 328 -160.12 67.90 29.44
N LEU A 329 -160.22 68.14 28.13
CA LEU A 329 -160.84 69.36 27.60
C LEU A 329 -162.34 69.44 27.94
N MET A 330 -163.04 68.30 27.93
CA MET A 330 -164.44 68.24 28.35
C MET A 330 -164.60 68.58 29.83
N ALA A 331 -163.69 68.12 30.70
CA ALA A 331 -163.73 68.40 32.14
C ALA A 331 -163.57 69.89 32.49
N GLN A 332 -162.92 70.68 31.62
CA GLN A 332 -162.77 72.13 31.77
C GLN A 332 -163.95 72.95 31.20
N GLY A 333 -165.06 72.27 30.82
CA GLY A 333 -166.31 72.92 30.42
C GLY A 333 -166.57 72.98 28.91
N ALA A 334 -165.74 72.35 28.07
CA ALA A 334 -166.00 72.26 26.63
C ALA A 334 -166.99 71.12 26.29
N GLY A 335 -167.99 71.39 25.45
CA GLY A 335 -168.87 70.34 24.93
C GLY A 335 -168.11 69.32 24.06
N GLU A 336 -168.52 68.04 24.07
CA GLU A 336 -167.76 66.93 23.45
C GLU A 336 -167.43 67.14 21.96
N ALA A 337 -168.36 67.69 21.18
CA ALA A 337 -168.12 67.97 19.76
C ALA A 337 -167.02 69.02 19.55
N THR A 338 -166.94 70.02 20.43
CA THR A 338 -165.91 71.07 20.40
C THR A 338 -164.57 70.52 20.89
N ALA A 339 -164.55 69.75 21.99
CA ALA A 339 -163.33 69.11 22.50
C ALA A 339 -162.67 68.17 21.47
N LYS A 340 -163.46 67.36 20.75
CA LYS A 340 -162.96 66.51 19.65
C LYS A 340 -162.34 67.32 18.52
N LYS A 341 -162.98 68.43 18.13
CA LYS A 341 -162.44 69.33 17.09
C LYS A 341 -161.11 69.95 17.50
N ILE A 342 -160.97 70.35 18.76
CA ILE A 342 -159.72 70.91 19.28
C ILE A 342 -158.61 69.85 19.26
N VAL A 343 -158.85 68.63 19.75
CA VAL A 343 -157.85 67.53 19.71
C VAL A 343 -157.40 67.21 18.29
N LEU A 344 -158.33 67.14 17.34
CA LEU A 344 -158.01 66.88 15.94
C LEU A 344 -157.25 68.06 15.29
N ALA A 345 -157.63 69.30 15.58
CA ALA A 345 -156.92 70.48 15.10
C ALA A 345 -155.48 70.56 15.63
N ILE A 346 -155.24 70.13 16.88
CA ILE A 346 -153.88 70.04 17.44
C ILE A 346 -153.04 68.98 16.71
N ILE A 347 -153.62 67.83 16.36
CA ILE A 347 -152.90 66.77 15.63
C ILE A 347 -152.64 67.16 14.17
N ALA A 348 -153.61 67.82 13.54
CA ALA A 348 -153.46 68.37 12.20
C ALA A 348 -152.50 69.58 12.15
N GLY A 349 -152.06 70.10 13.30
CA GLY A 349 -151.13 71.23 13.41
C GLY A 349 -151.75 72.60 13.13
N GLU A 350 -153.08 72.69 13.14
CA GLU A 350 -153.84 73.91 12.82
C GLU A 350 -153.88 74.90 13.99
N ILE A 351 -153.53 74.48 15.21
CA ILE A 351 -153.37 75.35 16.38
C ILE A 351 -151.87 75.57 16.62
N PRO A 352 -151.33 76.77 16.31
CA PRO A 352 -149.91 77.06 16.45
C PRO A 352 -149.44 76.92 17.91
N HIS A 353 -148.22 76.41 18.10
CA HIS A 353 -147.57 76.22 19.41
C HIS A 353 -148.21 75.20 20.37
N CYS A 354 -149.08 74.32 19.88
CA CYS A 354 -149.65 73.21 20.67
C CYS A 354 -149.50 71.88 19.89
N ARG A 355 -149.04 70.79 20.54
CA ARG A 355 -148.81 69.47 19.91
C ARG A 355 -149.14 68.35 20.91
N LEU A 356 -149.66 67.22 20.41
CA LEU A 356 -149.77 65.97 21.18
C LEU A 356 -148.56 65.07 20.92
N GLU A 357 -147.94 64.61 21.98
CA GLU A 357 -146.93 63.56 21.95
C GLU A 357 -147.62 62.21 22.17
N PHE A 358 -147.19 61.19 21.43
CA PHE A 358 -147.80 59.87 21.43
C PHE A 358 -146.88 58.82 21.99
#